data_AF-A0A1U7GDP8-F1
#
_entry.id   AF-A0A1U7GDP8-F1
#
_cell.length_a   1.000
_cell.length_b   1.000
_cell.length_c   1.000
_cell.angle_alpha   90.00
_cell.angle_beta   90.00
_cell.angle_gamma   90.00
#
_symmetry.space_group_name_H-M   'P 1'
#
loop_
_entity.id
_entity.type
_entity.pdbx_description
1 polymer ?
#
loop_
_entity_poly.entity_id
_entity_poly.type
_entity_poly.pdbx_seq_one_letter_code
_entity_poly.pdbx_strand_id
1 'polypeptide(L)'
;MLLAGVLVGATTAQEPTPGVRVGGEVATPLKLSAADLAGLPRTTVKATDHGGATAEFEGVRLWDVLGRAGIASGPEKRGKAAASYVVVEAADGYRVVFALLELDPEFSDKVVILADRRDGRPMAEPQGPFRIVAPGEKRQARWARMVESITVRSAPAGEEAR
;
A
#
# COMPACT_ATOMS: atom_id res chain seq x y z
N MET A 1 44.44 41.16 -19.75
CA MET A 1 43.07 40.63 -19.67
C MET A 1 43.05 39.22 -20.25
N LEU A 2 42.91 38.19 -19.43
CA LEU A 2 42.52 36.85 -19.86
C LEU A 2 41.50 36.31 -18.85
N LEU A 3 40.30 35.98 -19.36
CA LEU A 3 39.14 35.58 -18.58
C LEU A 3 39.32 34.18 -17.99
N ALA A 4 39.01 34.03 -16.71
CA ALA A 4 38.77 32.73 -16.07
C ALA A 4 37.37 32.23 -16.45
N GLY A 5 37.29 31.09 -17.13
CA GLY A 5 36.02 30.41 -17.42
C GLY A 5 35.53 29.64 -16.20
N VAL A 6 34.36 30.01 -15.67
CA VAL A 6 33.67 29.25 -14.63
C VAL A 6 32.83 28.16 -15.31
N LEU A 7 33.19 26.90 -15.07
CA LEU A 7 32.36 25.74 -15.40
C LEU A 7 31.25 25.62 -14.34
N VAL A 8 30.02 25.97 -14.72
CA VAL A 8 28.83 25.68 -13.92
C VAL A 8 28.43 24.23 -14.18
N GLY A 9 28.68 23.35 -13.21
CA GLY A 9 28.13 22.00 -13.21
C GLY A 9 26.63 22.05 -12.95
N ALA A 10 25.83 21.61 -13.91
CA ALA A 10 24.39 21.42 -13.70
C ALA A 10 24.18 20.22 -12.77
N THR A 11 23.66 20.46 -11.56
CA THR A 11 23.14 19.37 -10.73
C THR A 11 21.79 18.95 -11.31
N THR A 12 21.68 17.73 -11.82
CA THR A 12 20.38 17.16 -12.17
C THR A 12 19.70 16.78 -10.87
N ALA A 13 18.64 17.50 -10.48
CA ALA A 13 17.77 17.08 -9.40
C ALA A 13 17.14 15.73 -9.79
N GLN A 14 17.51 14.66 -9.08
CA GLN A 14 16.92 13.34 -9.30
C GLN A 14 15.46 13.41 -8.85
N GLU A 15 14.53 13.21 -9.79
CA GLU A 15 13.10 13.17 -9.46
C GLU A 15 12.87 12.12 -8.35
N PRO A 16 12.09 12.45 -7.32
CA PRO A 16 11.84 11.52 -6.23
C PRO A 16 11.18 10.27 -6.79
N THR A 17 11.87 9.13 -6.68
CA THR A 17 11.34 7.85 -7.14
C THR A 17 10.03 7.55 -6.41
N PRO A 18 8.93 7.31 -7.14
CA PRO A 18 7.65 6.92 -6.54
C PRO A 18 7.82 5.69 -5.64
N GLY A 19 7.16 5.70 -4.48
CA GLY A 19 7.21 4.58 -3.55
C GLY A 19 6.18 4.72 -2.43
N VAL A 20 5.84 3.59 -1.82
CA VAL A 20 4.82 3.51 -0.76
C VAL A 20 5.50 3.47 0.60
N ARG A 21 5.11 4.38 1.49
CA ARG A 21 5.56 4.41 2.89
C ARG A 21 4.74 3.42 3.71
N VAL A 22 5.40 2.56 4.48
CA VAL A 22 4.76 1.65 5.43
C VAL A 22 5.23 2.00 6.84
N GLY A 23 4.30 2.27 7.74
CA GLY A 23 4.64 2.76 9.08
C GLY A 23 3.54 2.58 10.12
N GLY A 24 3.68 3.33 11.21
CA GLY A 24 2.80 3.21 12.37
C GLY A 24 3.28 2.18 13.37
N GLU A 25 2.35 1.39 13.89
CA GLU A 25 2.64 0.33 14.87
C GLU A 25 3.25 -0.92 14.19
N VAL A 26 4.41 -0.72 13.55
CA VAL A 26 5.19 -1.75 12.86
C VAL A 26 6.59 -1.81 13.47
N ALA A 27 7.25 -2.97 13.38
CA ALA A 27 8.60 -3.14 13.92
C ALA A 27 9.67 -2.47 13.06
N THR A 28 9.44 -2.40 11.74
CA THR A 28 10.40 -1.84 10.77
C THR A 28 9.66 -0.94 9.78
N PRO A 29 9.56 0.37 10.06
CA PRO A 29 9.06 1.34 9.08
C PRO A 29 9.91 1.33 7.82
N LEU A 30 9.29 1.44 6.64
CA LEU A 30 9.96 1.26 5.37
C LEU A 30 9.33 2.09 4.25
N LYS A 31 10.10 2.36 3.20
CA LYS A 31 9.62 2.96 1.95
C LYS A 31 9.91 1.98 0.82
N LEU A 32 8.87 1.43 0.21
CA LEU A 32 9.00 0.45 -0.88
C LEU A 32 8.94 1.17 -2.22
N SER A 33 9.99 1.01 -3.02
CA SER A 33 9.96 1.36 -4.45
C SER A 33 9.20 0.31 -5.25
N ALA A 34 8.92 0.61 -6.52
CA ALA A 34 8.38 -0.37 -7.46
C ALA A 34 9.29 -1.61 -7.61
N ALA A 35 10.62 -1.42 -7.55
CA ALA A 35 11.57 -2.53 -7.62
C ALA A 35 11.51 -3.43 -6.37
N ASP A 36 11.35 -2.84 -5.19
CA ASP A 36 11.17 -3.61 -3.96
C ASP A 36 9.90 -4.46 -4.02
N LEU A 37 8.78 -3.87 -4.49
CA LEU A 37 7.50 -4.57 -4.65
C LEU A 37 7.53 -5.66 -5.73
N ALA A 38 8.32 -5.48 -6.80
CA ALA A 38 8.51 -6.49 -7.82
C ALA A 38 9.27 -7.73 -7.31
N GLY A 39 10.10 -7.57 -6.27
CA GLY A 39 10.83 -8.66 -5.62
C GLY A 39 10.03 -9.43 -4.57
N LEU A 40 8.79 -9.03 -4.27
CA LEU A 40 7.91 -9.71 -3.31
C LEU A 40 6.99 -10.73 -4.00
N PRO A 41 6.37 -11.66 -3.24
CA PRO A 41 5.36 -12.57 -3.79
C PRO A 41 4.26 -11.84 -4.55
N ARG A 42 4.09 -12.21 -5.82
CA ARG A 42 3.16 -11.57 -6.75
C ARG A 42 1.82 -12.30 -6.76
N THR A 43 0.73 -11.54 -6.73
CA THR A 43 -0.64 -12.05 -6.74
C THR A 43 -1.44 -11.38 -7.84
N THR A 44 -2.14 -12.18 -8.63
CA THR A 44 -3.07 -11.72 -9.68
C THR A 44 -4.50 -11.95 -9.24
N VAL A 45 -5.35 -10.92 -9.39
CA VAL A 45 -6.78 -11.00 -9.11
C VAL A 45 -7.59 -10.48 -10.29
N LYS A 46 -8.70 -11.17 -10.60
CA LYS A 46 -9.72 -10.67 -11.54
C LYS A 46 -10.76 -9.89 -10.76
N ALA A 47 -11.00 -8.64 -11.15
CA ALA A 47 -11.96 -7.81 -10.45
C ALA A 47 -12.61 -6.77 -11.36
N THR A 48 -13.87 -6.46 -11.08
CA THR A 48 -14.62 -5.41 -11.78
C THR A 48 -14.40 -4.07 -11.08
N ASP A 49 -13.88 -3.08 -11.81
CA ASP A 49 -13.60 -1.76 -11.29
C ASP A 49 -14.86 -0.88 -11.17
N HIS A 50 -14.69 0.34 -10.69
CA HIS A 50 -15.79 1.30 -10.48
C HIS A 50 -16.53 1.65 -11.78
N GLY A 51 -15.87 1.56 -12.94
CA GLY A 51 -16.49 1.81 -14.25
C GLY A 51 -17.25 0.60 -14.79
N GLY A 52 -17.29 -0.52 -14.06
CA GLY A 52 -17.92 -1.76 -14.50
C GLY A 52 -17.04 -2.62 -15.42
N ALA A 53 -15.78 -2.23 -15.64
CA ALA A 53 -14.86 -3.01 -16.46
C ALA A 53 -14.17 -4.08 -15.60
N THR A 54 -14.26 -5.35 -16.03
CA THR A 54 -13.45 -6.42 -15.45
C THR A 54 -12.04 -6.39 -16.04
N ALA A 55 -11.04 -6.43 -15.17
CA ALA A 55 -9.63 -6.46 -15.53
C ALA A 55 -8.85 -7.44 -14.63
N GLU A 56 -7.67 -7.82 -15.10
CA GLU A 56 -6.68 -8.51 -14.27
C GLU A 56 -5.77 -7.48 -13.60
N PHE A 57 -5.71 -7.50 -12.27
CA PHE A 57 -4.81 -6.68 -11.49
C PHE A 57 -3.72 -7.56 -10.90
N GLU A 58 -2.48 -7.09 -10.96
CA GLU A 58 -1.32 -7.78 -10.38
C GLU A 58 -0.62 -6.85 -9.40
N GLY A 59 -0.18 -7.43 -8.28
CA GLY A 59 0.45 -6.70 -7.19
C GLY A 59 0.98 -7.61 -6.10
N VAL A 60 1.24 -7.02 -4.93
CA VAL A 60 1.61 -7.74 -3.71
C VAL A 60 0.41 -7.77 -2.77
N ARG A 61 0.15 -8.88 -2.05
CA ARG A 61 -0.90 -8.87 -1.02
C ARG A 61 -0.55 -7.82 0.03
N LEU A 62 -1.54 -7.07 0.48
CA LEU A 62 -1.34 -6.05 1.51
C LEU A 62 -0.76 -6.68 2.79
N TRP A 63 -1.12 -7.93 3.10
CA TRP A 63 -0.53 -8.70 4.19
C TRP A 63 0.98 -8.90 4.04
N ASP A 64 1.45 -9.29 2.85
CA ASP A 64 2.88 -9.54 2.62
C ASP A 64 3.69 -8.23 2.70
N VAL A 65 3.10 -7.11 2.28
CA VAL A 65 3.67 -5.76 2.49
C VAL A 65 3.84 -5.46 3.98
N LEU A 66 2.83 -5.74 4.81
CA LEU A 66 2.88 -5.56 6.26
C LEU A 66 3.88 -6.52 6.93
N GLY A 67 4.01 -7.74 6.39
CA GLY A 67 5.01 -8.72 6.80
C GLY A 67 6.45 -8.20 6.70
N ARG A 68 6.77 -7.46 5.62
CA ARG A 68 8.06 -6.77 5.47
C ARG A 68 8.31 -5.72 6.55
N ALA A 69 7.25 -5.13 7.11
CA ALA A 69 7.34 -4.16 8.20
C ALA A 69 7.34 -4.82 9.60
N GLY A 70 7.32 -6.15 9.67
CA GLY A 70 7.39 -6.93 10.92
C GLY A 70 6.04 -7.23 11.57
N ILE A 71 4.93 -7.05 10.83
CA ILE A 71 3.65 -7.64 11.23
C ILE A 71 3.73 -9.16 11.00
N ALA A 72 3.25 -9.95 11.95
CA ALA A 72 3.24 -11.41 11.82
C ALA A 72 1.90 -11.95 12.35
N SER A 73 1.47 -13.08 11.80
CA SER A 73 0.33 -13.86 12.32
C SER A 73 0.71 -14.57 13.63
N GLY A 74 -0.28 -15.17 14.30
CA GLY A 74 -0.04 -16.06 15.43
C GLY A 74 -0.89 -15.77 16.68
N PRO A 75 -1.12 -16.80 17.53
CA PRO A 75 -2.04 -16.74 18.66
C PRO A 75 -1.65 -15.69 19.71
N GLU A 76 -0.35 -15.48 19.94
CA GLU A 76 0.18 -14.49 20.87
C GLU A 76 -0.20 -13.05 20.50
N LYS A 77 -0.53 -12.79 19.24
CA LYS A 77 -0.85 -11.44 18.73
C LYS A 77 -2.35 -11.19 18.58
N ARG A 78 -3.21 -12.21 18.84
CA ARG A 78 -4.66 -12.15 18.59
C ARG A 78 -5.36 -10.96 19.25
N GLY A 79 -5.06 -10.67 20.52
CA GLY A 79 -5.73 -9.59 21.25
C GLY A 79 -5.47 -8.21 20.63
N LYS A 80 -4.20 -7.85 20.45
CA LYS A 80 -3.83 -6.57 19.84
C LYS A 80 -4.23 -6.52 18.36
N ALA A 81 -4.01 -7.59 17.60
CA ALA A 81 -4.34 -7.64 16.18
C ALA A 81 -5.85 -7.49 15.92
N ALA A 82 -6.71 -8.03 16.78
CA ALA A 82 -8.16 -7.87 16.69
C ALA A 82 -8.62 -6.41 16.85
N ALA A 83 -7.90 -5.62 17.63
CA ALA A 83 -8.14 -4.17 17.80
C ALA A 83 -7.30 -3.31 16.84
N SER A 84 -6.55 -3.90 15.91
CA SER A 84 -5.68 -3.17 14.98
C SER A 84 -6.31 -3.00 13.61
N TYR A 85 -5.96 -1.91 12.94
CA TYR A 85 -6.41 -1.57 11.60
C TYR A 85 -5.29 -0.93 10.77
N VAL A 86 -5.47 -0.96 9.46
CA VAL A 86 -4.56 -0.43 8.46
C VAL A 86 -5.25 0.71 7.75
N VAL A 87 -4.66 1.90 7.82
CA VAL A 87 -5.06 3.08 7.05
C VAL A 87 -4.23 3.10 5.78
N VAL A 88 -4.89 3.14 4.62
CA VAL A 88 -4.25 3.40 3.33
C VAL A 88 -4.62 4.81 2.88
N GLU A 89 -3.62 5.58 2.48
CA GLU A 89 -3.78 6.98 2.07
C GLU A 89 -3.23 7.19 0.66
N ALA A 90 -4.04 7.86 -0.16
CA ALA A 90 -3.73 8.28 -1.52
C ALA A 90 -3.09 9.68 -1.55
N ALA A 91 -2.45 10.01 -2.67
CA ALA A 91 -1.83 11.33 -2.90
C ALA A 91 -2.80 12.52 -2.79
N ASP A 92 -4.10 12.30 -3.02
CA ASP A 92 -5.16 13.31 -2.89
C ASP A 92 -5.73 13.43 -1.46
N GLY A 93 -5.17 12.69 -0.50
CA GLY A 93 -5.63 12.63 0.89
C GLY A 93 -6.82 11.69 1.11
N TYR A 94 -7.28 10.97 0.08
CA TYR A 94 -8.31 9.95 0.24
C TYR A 94 -7.81 8.80 1.12
N ARG A 95 -8.60 8.42 2.12
CA ARG A 95 -8.24 7.40 3.11
C ARG A 95 -9.27 6.29 3.21
N VAL A 96 -8.77 5.07 3.30
CA VAL A 96 -9.57 3.86 3.47
C VAL A 96 -8.99 3.01 4.60
N VAL A 97 -9.82 2.18 5.22
CA VAL A 97 -9.42 1.35 6.36
C VAL A 97 -9.75 -0.12 6.12
N PHE A 98 -8.82 -0.98 6.54
CA PHE A 98 -9.00 -2.42 6.64
C PHE A 98 -8.71 -2.86 8.07
N ALA A 99 -9.52 -3.76 8.64
CA ALA A 99 -9.13 -4.38 9.90
C ALA A 99 -7.89 -5.25 9.68
N LEU A 100 -6.97 -5.32 10.64
CA LEU A 100 -5.73 -6.08 10.43
C LEU A 100 -6.02 -7.57 10.19
N LEU A 101 -6.94 -8.15 10.96
CA LEU A 101 -7.39 -9.54 10.78
C LEU A 101 -8.21 -9.77 9.50
N GLU A 102 -8.71 -8.71 8.84
CA GLU A 102 -9.32 -8.84 7.50
C GLU A 102 -8.26 -9.18 6.45
N LEU A 103 -7.00 -8.85 6.70
CA LEU A 103 -5.88 -9.04 5.78
C LEU A 103 -5.07 -10.30 6.08
N ASP A 104 -5.13 -10.80 7.31
CA ASP A 104 -4.37 -11.98 7.75
C ASP A 104 -4.95 -13.28 7.15
N PRO A 105 -4.17 -14.04 6.37
CA PRO A 105 -4.64 -15.28 5.75
C PRO A 105 -5.01 -16.38 6.74
N GLU A 106 -4.59 -16.31 8.02
CA GLU A 106 -5.07 -17.25 9.06
C GLU A 106 -6.53 -16.98 9.48
N PHE A 107 -7.06 -15.78 9.22
CA PHE A 107 -8.38 -15.34 9.71
C PHE A 107 -9.35 -15.00 8.59
N SER A 108 -8.87 -14.75 7.37
CA SER A 108 -9.73 -14.39 6.24
C SER A 108 -9.18 -14.88 4.90
N ASP A 109 -10.08 -15.35 4.04
CA ASP A 109 -9.77 -15.65 2.63
C ASP A 109 -9.68 -14.40 1.74
N LYS A 110 -9.85 -13.20 2.31
CA LYS A 110 -9.79 -11.96 1.54
C LYS A 110 -8.39 -11.73 0.98
N VAL A 111 -8.36 -11.33 -0.29
CA VAL A 111 -7.13 -11.03 -1.02
C VAL A 111 -7.14 -9.56 -1.40
N VAL A 112 -6.67 -8.70 -0.49
CA VAL A 112 -6.45 -7.29 -0.81
C VAL A 112 -5.01 -7.14 -1.32
N ILE A 113 -4.84 -6.53 -2.49
CA ILE A 113 -3.52 -6.30 -3.08
C ILE A 113 -3.22 -4.81 -3.24
N LEU A 114 -1.94 -4.48 -3.10
CA LEU A 114 -1.34 -3.25 -3.62
C LEU A 114 -0.91 -3.55 -5.07
N ALA A 115 -1.79 -3.22 -6.01
CA ALA A 115 -1.59 -3.43 -7.44
C ALA A 115 -0.70 -2.34 -8.05
N ASP A 116 0.19 -2.75 -8.93
CA ASP A 116 1.08 -1.90 -9.74
C ASP A 116 0.96 -2.22 -11.24
N ARG A 117 0.19 -3.26 -11.62
CA ARG A 117 -0.11 -3.60 -13.02
C ARG A 117 -1.60 -3.90 -13.23
N ARG A 118 -2.07 -3.57 -14.43
CA ARG A 118 -3.41 -3.88 -14.94
C ARG A 118 -3.28 -4.47 -16.34
N ASP A 119 -3.89 -5.63 -16.57
CA ASP A 119 -3.90 -6.37 -17.83
C ASP A 119 -2.48 -6.54 -18.40
N GLY A 120 -1.54 -6.94 -17.52
CA GLY A 120 -0.12 -7.16 -17.84
C GLY A 120 0.74 -5.89 -18.00
N ARG A 121 0.14 -4.69 -17.98
CA ARG A 121 0.84 -3.41 -18.18
C ARG A 121 1.02 -2.66 -16.85
N PRO A 122 2.15 -1.95 -16.65
CA PRO A 122 2.28 -1.04 -15.52
C PRO A 122 1.12 -0.05 -15.44
N MET A 123 0.68 0.25 -14.22
CA MET A 123 -0.35 1.26 -14.01
C MET A 123 0.22 2.66 -14.26
N ALA A 124 -0.60 3.52 -14.87
CA ALA A 124 -0.24 4.88 -15.25
C ALA A 124 -1.31 5.87 -14.77
N GLU A 125 -1.04 7.16 -14.96
CA GLU A 125 -2.02 8.23 -14.73
C GLU A 125 -3.34 7.97 -15.51
N PRO A 126 -4.52 8.29 -14.93
CA PRO A 126 -4.74 8.91 -13.63
C PRO A 126 -4.87 7.91 -12.45
N GLN A 127 -4.56 6.62 -12.67
CA GLN A 127 -4.71 5.60 -11.62
C GLN A 127 -3.51 5.53 -10.68
N GLY A 128 -2.36 6.00 -11.15
CA GLY A 128 -1.11 6.00 -10.41
C GLY A 128 -0.34 4.69 -10.46
N PRO A 129 0.92 4.72 -10.03
CA PRO A 129 1.77 3.54 -10.03
C PRO A 129 1.31 2.48 -9.02
N PHE A 130 0.53 2.86 -8.02
CA PHE A 130 0.05 1.96 -6.96
C PHE A 130 -1.42 2.17 -6.63
N ARG A 131 -2.18 1.08 -6.52
CA ARG A 131 -3.61 1.09 -6.22
C ARG A 131 -4.00 -0.07 -5.30
N ILE A 132 -4.92 0.17 -4.37
CA ILE A 132 -5.59 -0.92 -3.65
C ILE A 132 -6.64 -1.57 -4.53
N VAL A 133 -6.61 -2.90 -4.61
CA VAL A 133 -7.66 -3.72 -5.21
C VAL A 133 -8.11 -4.74 -4.17
N ALA A 134 -9.39 -4.71 -3.83
CA ALA A 134 -10.05 -5.62 -2.89
C ALA A 134 -11.22 -6.34 -3.61
N PRO A 135 -10.97 -7.48 -4.27
CA PRO A 135 -12.00 -8.27 -4.92
C PRO A 135 -13.11 -8.68 -3.95
N GLY A 136 -14.33 -8.88 -4.46
CA GLY A 136 -15.50 -9.25 -3.67
C GLY A 136 -16.27 -8.07 -3.08
N GLU A 137 -15.75 -6.85 -3.16
CA GLU A 137 -16.52 -5.64 -2.83
C GLU A 137 -17.59 -5.34 -3.89
N LYS A 138 -18.86 -5.17 -3.46
CA LYS A 138 -19.97 -4.77 -4.35
C LYS A 138 -19.81 -3.35 -4.92
N ARG A 139 -19.04 -2.51 -4.20
CA ARG A 139 -18.69 -1.13 -4.54
C ARG A 139 -17.25 -0.91 -4.12
N GLN A 140 -16.42 -0.39 -5.02
CA GLN A 140 -14.97 -0.28 -4.89
C GLN A 140 -14.55 0.96 -4.09
N ALA A 141 -15.29 1.30 -3.04
CA ALA A 141 -15.02 2.48 -2.22
C ALA A 141 -13.63 2.41 -1.57
N ARG A 142 -13.16 1.20 -1.21
CA ARG A 142 -11.85 1.03 -0.57
C ARG A 142 -10.69 0.84 -1.55
N TRP A 143 -10.93 0.96 -2.86
CA TRP A 143 -9.89 0.79 -3.89
C TRP A 143 -9.16 2.10 -4.16
N ALA A 144 -8.44 2.59 -3.15
CA ALA A 144 -7.66 3.82 -3.20
C ALA A 144 -6.63 3.77 -4.35
N ARG A 145 -6.61 4.83 -5.17
CA ARG A 145 -5.65 5.04 -6.27
C ARG A 145 -4.48 5.87 -5.77
N MET A 146 -3.39 5.99 -6.53
CA MET A 146 -2.25 6.85 -6.17
C MET A 146 -1.78 6.61 -4.73
N VAL A 147 -1.69 5.35 -4.30
CA VAL A 147 -1.37 5.01 -2.90
C VAL A 147 0.03 5.51 -2.55
N GLU A 148 0.15 6.29 -1.47
CA GLU A 148 1.43 6.78 -0.98
C GLU A 148 1.81 6.22 0.38
N SER A 149 0.84 5.88 1.23
CA SER A 149 1.13 5.36 2.56
C SER A 149 0.17 4.28 3.03
N ILE A 150 0.73 3.36 3.81
CA ILE A 150 0.06 2.26 4.49
C ILE A 150 0.49 2.32 5.95
N THR A 151 -0.47 2.43 6.85
CA THR A 151 -0.20 2.81 8.23
C THR A 151 -0.98 1.93 9.20
N VAL A 152 -0.26 1.20 10.06
CA VAL A 152 -0.88 0.36 11.10
C VAL A 152 -1.17 1.19 12.34
N ARG A 153 -2.37 1.00 12.93
CA ARG A 153 -2.86 1.65 14.14
C ARG A 153 -3.67 0.67 14.97
N SER A 154 -3.72 0.90 16.28
CA SER A 154 -4.68 0.28 17.18
C SER A 154 -5.89 1.21 17.39
N ALA A 155 -7.07 0.61 17.58
CA ALA A 155 -8.22 1.34 18.12
C ALA A 155 -7.84 1.90 19.49
N PRO A 156 -8.28 3.13 19.83
CA PRO A 156 -8.04 3.66 21.16
C PRO A 156 -8.67 2.73 22.19
N ALA A 157 -8.00 2.55 23.34
CA ALA A 157 -8.66 1.95 24.49
C ALA A 157 -9.90 2.79 24.81
N GLY A 158 -11.02 2.13 25.14
CA GLY A 158 -12.22 2.84 25.60
C GLY A 158 -11.83 3.73 26.78
N GLU A 159 -12.33 4.96 26.79
CA GLU A 159 -12.22 5.81 27.97
C GLU A 159 -12.93 5.07 29.11
N GLU A 160 -12.21 4.71 30.18
CA GLU A 160 -12.85 4.20 31.38
C GLU A 160 -13.87 5.26 31.81
N ALA A 161 -15.16 4.92 31.75
CA ALA A 161 -16.20 5.78 32.26
C ALA A 161 -15.85 6.09 33.73
N ARG A 162 -15.44 7.33 34.00
CA ARG A 162 -15.26 7.85 35.35
C ARG A 162 -16.60 7.96 36.06
#